data_AF-A0A9P3F330-F1
#
_entry.id   AF-A0A9P3F330-F1
#
_cell.length_a   1.000
_cell.length_b   1.000
_cell.length_c   1.000
_cell.angle_alpha   90.00
_cell.angle_beta   90.00
_cell.angle_gamma   90.00
#
_symmetry.space_group_name_H-M   'P 1'
#
loop_
_entity.id
_entity.type
_entity.pdbx_description
1 polymer ?
#
loop_
_entity_poly.entity_id
_entity_poly.type
_entity_poly.pdbx_seq_one_letter_code
_entity_poly.pdbx_strand_id
1 'polypeptide(L)'
;MARFLVGDMTNFWVNHGASMSGTHRLNFATFLAKLASTRVAKDRLCQVALLIFRALFESPQALRTGEESDEEDLNRGTKQLEVFHLLPAAVAWLKIASHNLLLLSEVYWNDCPSHISRGGEEFLESELGQRSPAGFSPWRYMFWLKRLHEIQEEAKEANEKALEELATDGIQYMINTIKQRNSEVLRAYKNGGDALHQDKHLSRLKPLARVEEPES
;
A
#
# COMPACT_ATOMS: atom_id res chain seq x y z
N MET A 1 -21.80 6.42 -16.58
CA MET A 1 -21.70 5.07 -15.99
C MET A 1 -20.44 4.89 -15.13
N ALA A 2 -19.23 5.03 -15.67
CA ALA A 2 -17.98 4.83 -14.90
C ALA A 2 -17.80 5.74 -13.66
N ARG A 3 -18.32 6.98 -13.68
CA ARG A 3 -18.28 7.90 -12.54
C ARG A 3 -19.15 7.44 -11.36
N PHE A 4 -20.29 6.80 -11.64
CA PHE A 4 -21.18 6.25 -10.61
C PHE A 4 -20.53 5.03 -9.97
N LEU A 5 -20.03 4.08 -10.78
CA LEU A 5 -19.32 2.89 -10.27
C LEU A 5 -18.19 3.25 -9.28
N VAL A 6 -17.32 4.20 -9.65
CA VAL A 6 -16.21 4.61 -8.77
C VAL A 6 -16.73 5.21 -7.46
N GLY A 7 -17.71 6.11 -7.55
CA GLY A 7 -18.31 6.75 -6.37
C GLY A 7 -18.95 5.72 -5.45
N ASP A 8 -19.77 4.82 -6.00
CA ASP A 8 -20.51 3.81 -5.25
C ASP A 8 -19.56 2.83 -4.55
N MET A 9 -18.55 2.32 -5.25
CA MET A 9 -17.60 1.36 -4.68
C MET A 9 -16.68 2.00 -3.62
N THR A 10 -16.30 3.27 -3.82
CA THR A 10 -15.51 4.01 -2.84
C THR A 10 -16.33 4.30 -1.59
N ASN A 11 -17.56 4.77 -1.75
CA ASN A 11 -18.48 5.02 -0.63
C ASN A 11 -18.80 3.73 0.13
N PHE A 12 -19.00 2.62 -0.60
CA PHE A 12 -19.22 1.33 0.02
C PHE A 12 -18.03 0.90 0.90
N TRP A 13 -16.79 1.04 0.39
CA TRP A 13 -15.60 0.76 1.21
C TRP A 13 -15.51 1.67 2.43
N VAL A 14 -15.73 2.97 2.28
CA VAL A 14 -15.66 3.93 3.39
C VAL A 14 -16.67 3.60 4.49
N ASN A 15 -17.89 3.21 4.11
CA ASN A 15 -18.99 3.00 5.05
C ASN A 15 -19.01 1.58 5.66
N HIS A 16 -18.55 0.57 4.92
CA HIS A 16 -18.70 -0.84 5.31
C HIS A 16 -17.40 -1.62 5.33
N GLY A 17 -16.29 -1.03 4.87
CA GLY A 17 -14.95 -1.64 4.85
C GLY A 17 -14.58 -2.25 6.19
N ALA A 18 -14.75 -1.47 7.27
CA ALA A 18 -14.40 -1.91 8.60
C ALA A 18 -15.34 -2.98 9.16
N SER A 19 -16.64 -2.91 8.89
CA SER A 19 -17.61 -3.84 9.48
C SER A 19 -17.60 -5.22 8.83
N MET A 20 -17.27 -5.32 7.53
CA MET A 20 -17.19 -6.60 6.81
C MET A 20 -16.26 -7.60 7.47
N SER A 21 -16.55 -8.90 7.38
CA SER A 21 -15.57 -9.95 7.72
C SER A 21 -14.32 -9.87 6.84
N GLY A 22 -13.23 -10.50 7.28
CA GLY A 22 -11.98 -10.58 6.52
C GLY A 22 -12.17 -11.15 5.12
N THR A 23 -12.98 -12.20 4.99
CA THR A 23 -13.33 -12.82 3.70
C THR A 23 -14.08 -11.84 2.79
N HIS A 24 -15.05 -11.09 3.32
CA HIS A 24 -15.79 -10.10 2.53
C HIS A 24 -14.88 -8.93 2.10
N ARG A 25 -14.03 -8.41 2.99
CA ARG A 25 -13.03 -7.39 2.66
C ARG A 25 -12.11 -7.86 1.54
N LEU A 26 -11.54 -9.06 1.66
CA LEU A 26 -10.62 -9.63 0.67
C LEU A 26 -11.31 -9.84 -0.68
N ASN A 27 -12.52 -10.40 -0.69
CA ASN A 27 -13.28 -10.66 -1.91
C ASN A 27 -13.62 -9.35 -2.64
N PHE A 28 -14.06 -8.34 -1.88
CA PHE A 28 -14.38 -7.03 -2.44
C PHE A 28 -13.13 -6.32 -2.99
N ALA A 29 -12.03 -6.30 -2.23
CA ALA A 29 -10.75 -5.75 -2.69
C ALA A 29 -10.24 -6.47 -3.95
N THR A 30 -10.33 -7.80 -3.99
CA THR A 30 -9.93 -8.61 -5.15
C THR A 30 -10.78 -8.29 -6.38
N PHE A 31 -12.10 -8.18 -6.22
CA PHE A 31 -13.01 -7.81 -7.30
C PHE A 31 -12.67 -6.42 -7.88
N LEU A 32 -12.48 -5.43 -7.00
CA LEU A 32 -12.14 -4.08 -7.43
C LEU A 32 -10.74 -4.00 -8.04
N ALA A 33 -9.76 -4.74 -7.53
CA ALA A 33 -8.43 -4.80 -8.09
C ALA A 33 -8.44 -5.39 -9.51
N LYS A 34 -9.26 -6.41 -9.78
CA LYS A 34 -9.45 -6.95 -11.14
C LYS A 34 -10.09 -5.94 -12.09
N LEU A 35 -11.10 -5.20 -11.63
CA LEU A 35 -11.67 -4.14 -12.45
C LEU A 35 -10.64 -3.03 -12.73
N ALA A 36 -9.91 -2.62 -11.70
CA ALA A 36 -8.87 -1.60 -11.83
C ALA A 36 -7.74 -2.03 -12.76
N SER A 37 -7.31 -3.32 -12.76
CA SER A 37 -6.24 -3.81 -13.62
C SER A 37 -6.56 -3.70 -15.11
N THR A 38 -7.85 -3.77 -15.46
CA THR A 38 -8.35 -3.53 -16.84
C THR A 38 -8.48 -2.04 -17.20
N ARG A 39 -8.05 -1.12 -16.32
CA ARG A 39 -8.12 0.34 -16.47
C ARG A 39 -9.52 0.90 -16.64
N VAL A 40 -10.53 0.16 -16.18
CA VAL A 40 -11.91 0.66 -16.11
C VAL A 40 -11.95 1.94 -15.26
N ALA A 41 -12.73 2.91 -15.73
CA ALA A 41 -12.90 4.21 -15.09
C ALA A 41 -11.61 5.04 -14.94
N LYS A 42 -10.65 4.92 -15.88
CA LYS A 42 -9.40 5.71 -15.91
C LYS A 42 -8.62 5.59 -14.60
N ASP A 43 -8.47 4.36 -14.11
CA ASP A 43 -7.73 4.00 -12.89
C ASP A 43 -8.30 4.61 -11.58
N ARG A 44 -9.43 5.31 -11.63
CA ARG A 44 -10.06 5.92 -10.44
C ARG A 44 -10.57 4.90 -9.41
N LEU A 45 -10.68 3.61 -9.78
CA LEU A 45 -10.94 2.56 -8.79
C LEU A 45 -9.76 2.34 -7.83
N CYS A 46 -8.54 2.73 -8.20
CA CYS A 46 -7.37 2.69 -7.32
C CYS A 46 -7.51 3.61 -6.09
N GLN A 47 -8.49 4.51 -6.05
CA GLN A 47 -8.84 5.26 -4.83
C GLN A 47 -9.13 4.34 -3.64
N VAL A 48 -9.77 3.18 -3.88
CA VAL A 48 -10.04 2.20 -2.82
C VAL A 48 -8.74 1.58 -2.32
N ALA A 49 -7.79 1.30 -3.21
CA ALA A 49 -6.46 0.84 -2.83
C ALA A 49 -5.74 1.89 -1.96
N LEU A 50 -5.81 3.18 -2.32
CA LEU A 50 -5.23 4.26 -1.51
C LEU A 50 -5.84 4.33 -0.12
N LEU A 51 -7.15 4.12 0.03
CA LEU A 51 -7.81 4.09 1.34
C LEU A 51 -7.34 2.91 2.19
N ILE A 52 -7.22 1.72 1.60
CA ILE A 52 -6.70 0.52 2.27
C ILE A 52 -5.25 0.76 2.70
N PHE A 53 -4.40 1.22 1.78
CA PHE A 53 -2.97 1.39 2.00
C PHE A 53 -2.67 2.51 2.99
N ARG A 54 -3.47 3.59 2.99
CA ARG A 54 -3.34 4.62 4.01
C ARG A 54 -3.65 4.10 5.41
N ALA A 55 -4.73 3.32 5.55
CA ALA A 55 -5.08 2.74 6.83
C ALA A 55 -4.00 1.74 7.29
N LEU A 56 -3.58 0.83 6.41
CA LEU A 56 -2.63 -0.23 6.72
C LEU A 56 -1.19 0.26 6.91
N PHE A 57 -0.70 1.10 6.00
CA PHE A 57 0.71 1.44 5.92
C PHE A 57 1.07 2.80 6.50
N GLU A 58 0.13 3.73 6.57
CA GLU A 58 0.41 5.15 6.88
C GLU A 58 -0.27 5.63 8.17
N SER A 59 -0.83 4.70 8.95
CA SER A 59 -1.50 4.99 10.21
C SER A 59 -0.98 4.00 11.27
N PRO A 60 -0.92 4.40 12.55
CA PRO A 60 -0.53 3.49 13.61
C PRO A 60 -1.46 2.28 13.65
N GLN A 61 -0.92 1.09 13.38
CA GLN A 61 -1.65 -0.17 13.44
C GLN A 61 -0.88 -1.20 14.25
N ALA A 62 -1.57 -1.85 15.18
CA ALA A 62 -1.06 -3.06 15.80
C ALA A 62 -1.06 -4.20 14.78
N LEU A 63 -0.11 -5.12 14.91
CA LEU A 63 -0.05 -6.30 14.05
C LEU A 63 -1.30 -7.18 14.24
N ARG A 64 -1.54 -7.56 15.49
CA ARG A 64 -2.72 -8.27 15.97
C ARG A 64 -2.85 -8.07 17.48
N THR A 65 -4.02 -7.70 17.99
CA THR A 65 -4.32 -7.74 19.43
C THR A 65 -5.30 -8.87 19.74
N GLY A 66 -4.88 -9.77 20.62
CA GLY A 66 -5.73 -10.88 21.09
C GLY A 66 -6.05 -11.94 20.04
N GLU A 67 -7.01 -12.80 20.41
CA GLU A 67 -7.46 -13.94 19.60
C GLU A 67 -8.73 -13.61 18.80
N GLU A 68 -9.09 -12.33 18.65
CA GLU A 68 -10.35 -11.94 18.00
C GLU A 68 -10.44 -12.50 16.57
N SER A 69 -11.61 -13.05 16.25
CA SER A 69 -11.94 -13.57 14.93
C SER A 69 -12.26 -12.44 13.97
N ASP A 70 -11.81 -12.53 12.72
CA ASP A 70 -12.14 -11.56 11.67
C ASP A 70 -13.55 -11.73 11.07
N GLU A 71 -14.54 -11.89 11.94
CA GLU A 71 -15.93 -12.00 11.54
C GLU A 71 -16.54 -10.63 11.27
N GLU A 72 -17.76 -10.63 10.72
CA GLU A 72 -18.52 -9.41 10.51
C GLU A 72 -18.91 -8.78 11.85
N ASP A 73 -18.61 -7.49 12.01
CA ASP A 73 -18.97 -6.70 13.19
C ASP A 73 -19.46 -5.32 12.76
N LEU A 74 -20.76 -5.09 12.91
CA LEU A 74 -21.42 -3.82 12.54
C LEU A 74 -20.95 -2.63 13.37
N ASN A 75 -20.31 -2.86 14.53
CA ASN A 75 -19.79 -1.82 15.40
C ASN A 75 -18.30 -1.53 15.13
N ARG A 76 -17.62 -2.33 14.31
CA ARG A 76 -16.19 -2.15 14.03
C ARG A 76 -15.96 -0.95 13.12
N GLY A 77 -15.28 0.06 13.65
CA GLY A 77 -14.84 1.24 12.92
C GLY A 77 -13.44 1.09 12.32
N THR A 78 -13.08 1.95 11.37
CA THR A 78 -11.77 1.90 10.67
C THR A 78 -10.57 1.96 11.62
N LYS A 79 -10.68 2.68 12.75
CA LYS A 79 -9.60 2.81 13.74
C LYS A 79 -9.36 1.54 14.57
N GLN A 80 -10.29 0.59 14.54
CA GLN A 80 -10.16 -0.70 15.20
C GLN A 80 -9.59 -1.78 14.27
N LEU A 81 -9.33 -1.43 13.00
CA LEU A 81 -8.67 -2.35 12.08
C LEU A 81 -7.18 -2.40 12.36
N GLU A 82 -6.65 -3.61 12.28
CA GLU A 82 -5.26 -3.96 12.54
C GLU A 82 -4.63 -4.51 11.26
N VAL A 83 -3.33 -4.77 11.29
CA VAL A 83 -2.62 -5.30 10.11
C VAL A 83 -3.27 -6.59 9.63
N PHE A 84 -3.62 -7.51 10.54
CA PHE A 84 -4.24 -8.78 10.16
C PHE A 84 -5.57 -8.63 9.41
N HIS A 85 -6.34 -7.57 9.71
CA HIS A 85 -7.62 -7.28 9.09
C HIS A 85 -7.49 -6.75 7.65
N LEU A 86 -6.39 -6.02 7.34
CA LEU A 86 -6.23 -5.26 6.10
C LEU A 86 -5.16 -5.81 5.15
N LEU A 87 -4.12 -6.46 5.68
CA LEU A 87 -3.00 -6.98 4.89
C LEU A 87 -3.45 -7.91 3.74
N PRO A 88 -4.40 -8.85 3.93
CA PRO A 88 -4.87 -9.69 2.82
C PRO A 88 -5.46 -8.88 1.66
N ALA A 89 -6.30 -7.89 1.97
CA ALA A 89 -6.90 -7.01 0.97
C ALA A 89 -5.83 -6.17 0.25
N ALA A 90 -4.83 -5.68 0.99
CA ALA A 90 -3.76 -4.89 0.41
C ALA A 90 -2.87 -5.70 -0.54
N VAL A 91 -2.49 -6.91 -0.14
CA VAL A 91 -1.68 -7.83 -0.96
C VAL A 91 -2.45 -8.24 -2.22
N ALA A 92 -3.78 -8.40 -2.17
CA ALA A 92 -4.59 -8.64 -3.36
C ALA A 92 -4.48 -7.49 -4.39
N TRP A 93 -4.48 -6.23 -3.93
CA TRP A 93 -4.27 -5.07 -4.81
C TRP A 93 -2.87 -5.06 -5.43
N LEU A 94 -1.84 -5.36 -4.64
CA LEU A 94 -0.46 -5.46 -5.14
C LEU A 94 -0.33 -6.62 -6.15
N LYS A 95 -0.94 -7.77 -5.90
CA LYS A 95 -0.91 -8.91 -6.81
C LYS A 95 -1.55 -8.61 -8.17
N ILE A 96 -2.69 -7.92 -8.17
CA ILE A 96 -3.57 -7.84 -9.34
C ILE A 96 -3.37 -6.52 -10.11
N ALA A 97 -3.11 -5.42 -9.41
CA ALA A 97 -3.09 -4.08 -9.98
C ALA A 97 -1.79 -3.30 -9.67
N SER A 98 -0.71 -3.97 -9.24
CA SER A 98 0.58 -3.31 -8.96
C SER A 98 1.06 -2.43 -10.11
N HIS A 99 0.90 -2.89 -11.35
CA HIS A 99 1.30 -2.14 -12.52
C HIS A 99 0.62 -0.77 -12.63
N ASN A 100 -0.69 -0.72 -12.37
CA ASN A 100 -1.46 0.52 -12.42
C ASN A 100 -1.12 1.39 -11.22
N LEU A 101 -0.98 0.80 -10.03
CA LEU A 101 -0.51 1.54 -8.84
C LEU A 101 0.87 2.17 -9.06
N LEU A 102 1.83 1.44 -9.63
CA LEU A 102 3.14 1.98 -9.96
C LEU A 102 3.02 3.15 -10.95
N LEU A 103 2.26 3.01 -12.04
CA LEU A 103 2.07 4.10 -13.01
C LEU A 103 1.46 5.34 -12.38
N LEU A 104 0.45 5.17 -11.52
CA LEU A 104 -0.19 6.30 -10.82
C LEU A 104 0.80 7.02 -9.91
N SER A 105 1.71 6.27 -9.25
CA SER A 105 2.77 6.87 -8.45
C SER A 105 3.74 7.70 -9.29
N GLU A 106 4.10 7.21 -10.50
CA GLU A 106 5.07 7.85 -11.40
C GLU A 106 4.56 9.18 -11.98
N VAL A 107 3.24 9.31 -12.13
CA VAL A 107 2.60 10.54 -12.62
C VAL A 107 2.08 11.45 -11.51
N TYR A 108 2.46 11.21 -10.26
CA TYR A 108 2.05 12.00 -9.09
C TYR A 108 0.53 12.15 -9.01
N TRP A 109 -0.18 11.04 -9.19
CA TRP A 109 -1.61 11.05 -9.42
C TRP A 109 -2.40 11.70 -8.27
N ASN A 110 -3.24 12.67 -8.63
CA ASN A 110 -4.06 13.44 -7.69
C ASN A 110 -5.51 13.65 -8.17
N ASP A 111 -5.96 12.90 -9.18
CA ASP A 111 -7.34 12.98 -9.71
C ASP A 111 -8.32 12.18 -8.82
N CYS A 112 -8.36 12.54 -7.54
CA CYS A 112 -9.27 12.04 -6.53
C CYS A 112 -9.55 13.10 -5.46
N PRO A 113 -10.68 13.03 -4.73
CA PRO A 113 -10.98 13.95 -3.62
C PRO A 113 -9.80 14.07 -2.64
N SER A 114 -9.58 15.27 -2.10
CA SER A 114 -8.43 15.57 -1.23
C SER A 114 -8.34 14.68 0.00
N HIS A 115 -9.49 14.28 0.56
CA HIS A 115 -9.55 13.36 1.70
C HIS A 115 -9.16 11.92 1.35
N ILE A 116 -9.02 11.57 0.06
CA ILE A 116 -8.52 10.27 -0.42
C ILE A 116 -7.04 10.38 -0.81
N SER A 117 -6.67 11.43 -1.54
CA SER A 117 -5.28 11.64 -1.97
C SER A 117 -4.33 11.98 -0.82
N ARG A 118 -4.82 12.50 0.32
CA ARG A 118 -3.98 12.84 1.47
C ARG A 118 -3.28 11.59 2.05
N GLY A 119 -2.00 11.75 2.38
CA GLY A 119 -1.22 10.81 3.19
C GLY A 119 -1.78 10.59 4.59
N GLY A 120 -1.52 9.44 5.17
CA GLY A 120 -1.71 9.16 6.60
C GLY A 120 -0.60 9.80 7.44
N GLU A 121 -0.81 9.82 8.75
CA GLU A 121 0.03 10.49 9.74
C GLU A 121 1.49 10.02 9.67
N GLU A 122 1.73 8.71 9.75
CA GLU A 122 3.09 8.15 9.78
C GLU A 122 3.86 8.45 8.48
N PHE A 123 3.16 8.41 7.34
CA PHE A 123 3.79 8.80 6.07
C PHE A 123 4.18 10.26 6.08
N LEU A 124 3.25 11.16 6.45
CA LEU A 124 3.48 12.60 6.44
C LEU A 124 4.61 13.02 7.38
N GLU A 125 4.78 12.32 8.51
CA GLU A 125 5.86 12.58 9.47
C GLU A 125 7.21 11.98 9.04
N SER A 126 7.21 10.98 8.16
CA SER A 126 8.43 10.35 7.66
C SER A 126 9.24 11.24 6.72
N GLU A 127 10.55 10.97 6.61
CA GLU A 127 11.41 11.64 5.61
C GLU A 127 10.90 11.49 4.17
N LEU A 128 10.27 10.36 3.84
CA LEU A 128 9.68 10.11 2.53
C LEU A 128 8.46 11.01 2.29
N GLY A 129 7.64 11.23 3.32
CA GLY A 129 6.51 12.15 3.26
C GLY A 129 6.92 13.60 3.10
N GLN A 130 7.94 14.03 3.85
CA GLN A 130 8.48 15.40 3.77
C GLN A 130 9.05 15.74 2.37
N ARG A 131 9.49 14.73 1.62
CA ARG A 131 9.97 14.86 0.22
C ARG A 131 8.85 14.71 -0.81
N SER A 132 7.69 14.24 -0.39
CA SER A 132 6.59 13.93 -1.30
C SER A 132 5.76 15.17 -1.60
N PRO A 133 5.54 15.52 -2.88
CA PRO A 133 4.44 16.42 -3.21
C PRO A 133 3.09 15.76 -2.88
N ALA A 134 2.01 16.54 -2.93
CA ALA A 134 0.66 16.03 -2.70
C ALA A 134 0.24 14.97 -3.73
N GLY A 135 -0.65 14.06 -3.33
CA GLY A 135 -1.15 12.98 -4.18
C GLY A 135 -0.47 11.65 -3.93
N PHE A 136 -0.53 10.77 -4.92
CA PHE A 136 0.15 9.48 -4.91
C PHE A 136 1.45 9.59 -5.70
N SER A 137 2.57 9.59 -4.98
CA SER A 137 3.92 9.82 -5.51
C SER A 137 4.80 8.58 -5.44
N PRO A 138 5.97 8.58 -6.09
CA PRO A 138 6.95 7.50 -5.95
C PRO A 138 7.48 7.36 -4.51
N TRP A 139 7.56 8.47 -3.76
CA TRP A 139 7.97 8.49 -2.36
C TRP A 139 6.97 7.73 -1.48
N ARG A 140 5.68 7.94 -1.72
CA ARG A 140 4.60 7.21 -1.03
C ARG A 140 4.62 5.72 -1.35
N TYR A 141 4.91 5.35 -2.60
CA TYR A 141 5.08 3.95 -2.99
C TYR A 141 6.28 3.30 -2.29
N MET A 142 7.42 3.99 -2.17
CA MET A 142 8.57 3.50 -1.39
C MET A 142 8.24 3.35 0.10
N PHE A 143 7.46 4.28 0.66
CA PHE A 143 7.03 4.20 2.05
C PHE A 143 6.19 2.94 2.31
N TRP A 144 5.28 2.58 1.41
CA TRP A 144 4.54 1.31 1.51
C TRP A 144 5.43 0.07 1.43
N LEU A 145 6.44 0.09 0.55
CA LEU A 145 7.41 -1.01 0.45
C LEU A 145 8.19 -1.15 1.76
N LYS A 146 8.63 -0.03 2.34
CA LYS A 146 9.29 0.01 3.64
C LYS A 146 8.39 -0.58 4.73
N ARG A 147 7.14 -0.10 4.84
CA ARG A 147 6.21 -0.58 5.86
C ARG A 147 5.86 -2.06 5.71
N LEU A 148 5.79 -2.61 4.50
CA LEU A 148 5.63 -4.05 4.30
C LEU A 148 6.80 -4.86 4.84
N HIS A 149 8.03 -4.38 4.69
CA HIS A 149 9.19 -5.03 5.29
C HIS A 149 9.15 -4.96 6.82
N GLU A 150 8.71 -3.84 7.40
CA GLU A 150 8.53 -3.72 8.84
C GLU A 150 7.44 -4.68 9.35
N ILE A 151 6.29 -4.77 8.67
CA ILE A 151 5.22 -5.74 8.97
C ILE A 151 5.74 -7.18 8.88
N GLN A 152 6.57 -7.50 7.88
CA GLN A 152 7.18 -8.82 7.74
C GLN A 152 8.06 -9.17 8.96
N GLU A 153 8.87 -8.22 9.43
CA GLU A 153 9.72 -8.39 10.62
C GLU A 153 8.87 -8.52 11.89
N GLU A 154 7.90 -7.63 12.10
CA GLU A 154 6.96 -7.67 13.23
C GLU A 154 6.21 -9.01 13.28
N ALA A 155 5.72 -9.50 12.14
CA ALA A 155 5.03 -10.79 12.04
C ALA A 155 5.94 -11.97 12.37
N LYS A 156 7.19 -11.93 11.92
CA LYS A 156 8.19 -12.94 12.23
C LYS A 156 8.51 -12.97 13.72
N GLU A 157 8.68 -11.80 14.34
CA GLU A 157 8.95 -11.66 15.78
C GLU A 157 7.75 -12.13 16.63
N ALA A 158 6.53 -11.86 16.17
CA ALA A 158 5.30 -12.33 16.80
C ALA A 158 4.94 -13.79 16.48
N ASN A 159 5.71 -14.48 15.64
CA ASN A 159 5.43 -15.84 15.13
C ASN A 159 4.07 -15.96 14.39
N GLU A 160 3.61 -14.86 13.78
CA GLU A 160 2.42 -14.76 12.94
C GLU A 160 2.74 -15.17 11.50
N LYS A 161 2.97 -16.46 11.27
CA LYS A 161 3.47 -17.01 9.99
C LYS A 161 2.64 -16.60 8.78
N ALA A 162 1.31 -16.60 8.91
CA ALA A 162 0.42 -16.23 7.81
C ALA A 162 0.59 -14.76 7.39
N LEU A 163 0.84 -13.86 8.35
CA LEU A 163 1.08 -12.44 8.08
C LEU A 163 2.49 -12.23 7.50
N GLU A 164 3.49 -12.97 8.00
CA GLU A 164 4.85 -12.96 7.43
C GLU A 164 4.84 -13.37 5.96
N GLU A 165 4.14 -14.46 5.62
CA GLU A 165 3.99 -14.94 4.23
C GLU A 165 3.28 -13.91 3.35
N LEU A 166 2.16 -13.32 3.82
CA LEU A 166 1.44 -12.28 3.08
C LEU A 166 2.28 -11.03 2.84
N ALA A 167 3.02 -10.56 3.85
CA ALA A 167 3.92 -9.42 3.70
C ALA A 167 5.04 -9.72 2.70
N THR A 168 5.62 -10.92 2.77
CA THR A 168 6.65 -11.40 1.83
C THR A 168 6.14 -11.39 0.39
N ASP A 169 4.92 -11.88 0.17
CA ASP A 169 4.25 -11.84 -1.13
C ASP A 169 4.06 -10.40 -1.62
N GLY A 170 3.54 -9.51 -0.76
CA GLY A 170 3.37 -8.08 -1.05
C GLY A 170 4.66 -7.40 -1.53
N ILE A 171 5.76 -7.62 -0.79
CA ILE A 171 7.10 -7.14 -1.14
C ILE A 171 7.51 -7.67 -2.52
N GLN A 172 7.34 -8.97 -2.76
CA GLN A 172 7.74 -9.59 -4.01
C GLN A 172 6.96 -9.05 -5.21
N TYR A 173 5.66 -8.79 -5.07
CA TYR A 173 4.85 -8.15 -6.10
C TYR A 173 5.35 -6.73 -6.42
N MET A 174 5.64 -5.92 -5.40
CA MET A 174 6.15 -4.56 -5.61
C MET A 174 7.52 -4.57 -6.28
N ILE A 175 8.46 -5.36 -5.78
CA ILE A 175 9.82 -5.47 -6.33
C ILE A 175 9.80 -5.98 -7.78
N ASN A 176 8.99 -7.00 -8.09
CA ASN A 176 8.88 -7.50 -9.46
C ASN A 176 8.29 -6.46 -10.41
N THR A 177 7.31 -5.69 -9.95
CA THR A 177 6.68 -4.63 -10.75
C THR A 177 7.68 -3.49 -11.02
N ILE A 178 8.46 -3.10 -10.01
CA ILE A 178 9.55 -2.12 -10.15
C ILE A 178 10.59 -2.62 -11.17
N LYS A 179 11.05 -3.87 -11.05
CA LYS A 179 12.09 -4.46 -11.93
C LYS A 179 11.72 -4.45 -13.41
N GLN A 180 10.45 -4.57 -13.73
CA GLN A 180 9.98 -4.71 -15.12
C GLN A 180 10.07 -3.39 -15.91
N ARG A 181 10.39 -2.25 -15.28
CA ARG A 181 10.49 -0.95 -15.97
C ARG A 181 11.52 -0.03 -15.33
N ASN A 182 11.96 0.97 -16.09
CA ASN A 182 12.72 2.09 -15.55
C ASN A 182 11.78 3.04 -14.78
N SER A 183 11.45 2.70 -13.54
CA SER A 183 10.42 3.42 -12.77
C SER A 183 10.93 4.73 -12.17
N GLU A 184 10.04 5.73 -12.05
CA GLU A 184 10.35 6.96 -11.30
C GLU A 184 10.60 6.67 -9.81
N VAL A 185 10.13 5.53 -9.30
CA VAL A 185 10.49 5.02 -7.96
C VAL A 185 12.00 4.78 -7.85
N LEU A 186 12.62 4.12 -8.82
CA LEU A 186 14.08 3.89 -8.80
C LEU A 186 14.85 5.19 -8.98
N ARG A 187 14.34 6.12 -9.78
CA ARG A 187 14.94 7.45 -9.96
C ARG A 187 14.87 8.27 -8.67
N ALA A 188 13.71 8.29 -8.01
CA ALA A 188 13.52 8.93 -6.72
C ALA A 188 14.44 8.33 -5.66
N TYR A 189 14.55 7.00 -5.61
CA TYR A 189 15.47 6.30 -4.72
C TYR A 189 16.93 6.71 -4.98
N LYS A 190 17.39 6.67 -6.25
CA LYS A 190 18.75 7.06 -6.63
C LYS A 190 19.09 8.49 -6.20
N ASN A 191 18.14 9.40 -6.34
CA ASN A 191 18.31 10.82 -5.98
C ASN A 191 18.03 11.11 -4.49
N GLY A 192 17.68 10.09 -3.69
CA GLY A 192 17.29 10.24 -2.29
C GLY A 192 18.44 10.41 -1.30
N GLY A 193 19.69 10.34 -1.74
CA GLY A 193 20.88 10.51 -0.90
C GLY A 193 21.13 9.37 0.09
N ASP A 194 22.24 9.48 0.81
CA ASP A 194 22.83 8.36 1.56
C ASP A 194 21.94 7.80 2.66
N ALA A 195 21.21 8.66 3.39
CA ALA A 195 20.29 8.20 4.45
C ALA A 195 19.24 7.23 3.90
N LEU A 196 18.68 7.50 2.72
CA LEU A 196 17.72 6.61 2.07
C LEU A 196 18.39 5.33 1.56
N HIS A 197 19.65 5.42 1.12
CA HIS A 197 20.41 4.26 0.68
C HIS A 197 20.82 3.37 1.87
N GLN A 198 20.98 3.91 3.06
CA GLN A 198 21.31 3.14 4.26
C GLN A 198 20.09 2.49 4.92
N ASP A 199 18.86 2.88 4.54
CA ASP A 199 17.65 2.25 5.04
C ASP A 199 17.59 0.75 4.68
N LYS A 200 17.58 -0.10 5.72
CA LYS A 200 17.63 -1.57 5.58
C LYS A 200 16.45 -2.12 4.77
N HIS A 201 15.27 -1.52 4.89
CA HIS A 201 14.05 -1.97 4.23
C HIS A 201 14.01 -1.56 2.75
N LEU A 202 14.72 -0.48 2.38
CA LEU A 202 14.82 -0.04 0.99
C LEU A 202 16.10 -0.48 0.28
N SER A 203 17.01 -1.15 0.99
CA SER A 203 18.26 -1.70 0.45
C SER A 203 18.06 -2.60 -0.77
N ARG A 204 16.91 -3.29 -0.88
CA ARG A 204 16.53 -4.13 -2.04
C ARG A 204 16.39 -3.34 -3.34
N LEU A 205 16.25 -2.01 -3.27
CA LEU A 205 16.21 -1.12 -4.43
C LEU A 205 17.59 -0.74 -4.95
N LYS A 206 18.67 -0.81 -4.14
CA LYS A 206 20.05 -0.49 -4.57
C LYS A 206 20.49 -1.19 -5.86
N PRO A 207 20.44 -2.55 -5.95
CA PRO A 207 20.88 -3.23 -7.16
C PRO A 207 20.00 -2.89 -8.37
N LEU A 208 18.74 -2.49 -8.15
CA LEU A 208 17.81 -2.11 -9.21
C LEU A 208 18.07 -0.70 -9.72
N ALA A 209 18.43 0.22 -8.83
CA ALA A 209 18.72 1.61 -9.15
C ALA A 209 20.15 1.83 -9.66
N ARG A 210 21.01 0.79 -9.64
CA ARG A 210 22.43 0.86 -9.99
C ARG A 210 23.15 1.99 -9.23
N VAL A 211 22.89 2.05 -7.92
CA VAL A 211 23.63 2.93 -7.00
C VAL A 211 24.89 2.18 -6.62
N GLU A 212 26.07 2.73 -6.94
CA GLU A 212 27.36 2.17 -6.58
C GLU A 212 27.57 2.25 -5.05
N GLU A 213 28.23 1.27 -4.45
CA GLU A 213 28.67 1.38 -3.06
C GLU A 213 29.82 2.39 -2.98
N PRO A 214 29.89 3.27 -1.96
CA PRO A 214 31.04 4.12 -1.79
C PRO A 214 32.29 3.24 -1.62
N GLU A 215 33.33 3.50 -2.40
CA GLU A 215 34.64 2.87 -2.20
C GLU A 215 35.10 3.09 -0.75
N SER A 216 35.46 1.99 -0.09
CA SER A 216 35.85 1.93 1.32
C SER A 216 37.20 2.57 1.59
#